data_AF-A0A2D5VHP1-F1
#
_entry.id   AF-A0A2D5VHP1-F1
#
_cell.length_a   1.000
_cell.length_b   1.000
_cell.length_c   1.000
_cell.angle_alpha   90.00
_cell.angle_beta   90.00
_cell.angle_gamma   90.00
#
_symmetry.space_group_name_H-M   'P 1'
#
loop_
_entity.id
_entity.type
_entity.pdbx_description
1 polymer ?
#
loop_
_entity_poly.entity_id
_entity_poly.type
_entity_poly.pdbx_seq_one_letter_code
_entity_poly.pdbx_strand_id
1 'polypeptide(L)'
;MAYCATPVCGPSHSNLMTGRLPYETGVLVNGMAPTPSLPNMGELFRRAGYRTTWTGRWHLPANDRQICGFDVLHNSEVRLSLGLEGDGPVTDAAIEFLQRQHDQPFFFSVSLCNPTTSATGSGSSRCRRICRTLKQYG
;
A
#
# COMPACT_ATOMS: atom_id res chain seq x y z
N MET A 1 9.00 16.01 11.43
CA MET A 1 10.02 15.15 10.78
C MET A 1 9.49 13.72 10.81
N ALA A 2 9.70 12.95 9.74
CA ALA A 2 9.34 11.53 9.67
C ALA A 2 10.62 10.71 9.45
N TYR A 3 10.78 9.59 10.15
CA TYR A 3 11.97 8.74 10.09
C TYR A 3 11.54 7.29 9.81
N CYS A 4 12.28 6.60 8.95
CA CYS A 4 12.04 5.18 8.66
C CYS A 4 12.85 4.32 9.63
N ALA A 5 12.25 3.25 10.14
CA ALA A 5 12.92 2.34 11.07
C ALA A 5 14.11 1.58 10.43
N THR A 6 14.15 1.46 9.10
CA THR A 6 15.26 0.84 8.36
C THR A 6 15.49 1.47 7.00
N PRO A 7 16.73 1.46 6.47
CA PRO A 7 17.03 1.97 5.14
C PRO A 7 16.64 1.02 3.98
N VAL A 8 16.16 -0.18 4.29
CA VAL A 8 15.88 -1.25 3.32
C VAL A 8 14.37 -1.40 3.12
N CYS A 9 13.91 -1.59 1.88
CA CYS A 9 12.48 -1.54 1.52
C CYS A 9 11.62 -2.62 2.18
N GLY A 10 12.03 -3.89 2.17
CA GLY A 10 11.31 -5.00 2.79
C GLY A 10 11.15 -4.82 4.30
N PRO A 11 12.25 -4.64 5.07
CA PRO A 11 12.18 -4.36 6.50
C PRO A 11 11.36 -3.11 6.83
N SER A 12 11.49 -2.03 6.05
CA SER A 12 10.73 -0.79 6.28
C SER A 12 9.23 -1.01 6.09
N HIS A 13 8.84 -1.74 5.05
CA HIS A 13 7.44 -2.06 4.77
C HIS A 13 6.86 -3.01 5.83
N SER A 14 7.63 -4.02 6.26
CA SER A 14 7.25 -4.92 7.36
C SER A 14 6.97 -4.13 8.64
N ASN A 15 7.84 -3.18 8.98
CA ASN A 15 7.68 -2.37 10.18
C ASN A 15 6.45 -1.45 10.08
N LEU A 16 6.21 -0.85 8.92
CA LEU A 16 5.02 -0.02 8.70
C LEU A 16 3.73 -0.84 8.85
N MET A 17 3.72 -2.08 8.36
CA MET A 17 2.52 -2.93 8.35
C MET A 17 2.23 -3.60 9.68
N THR A 18 3.25 -3.85 10.49
CA THR A 18 3.09 -4.55 11.78
C THR A 18 3.24 -3.62 12.98
N GLY A 19 3.80 -2.41 12.78
CA GLY A 19 4.18 -1.50 13.85
C GLY A 19 5.34 -2.02 14.71
N ARG A 20 6.07 -3.04 14.23
CA ARG A 20 7.13 -3.74 14.96
C ARG A 20 8.49 -3.51 14.32
N LEU A 21 9.56 -3.70 15.09
CA LEU A 21 10.92 -3.53 14.58
C LEU A 21 11.36 -4.76 13.76
N PRO A 22 12.40 -4.64 12.91
CA PRO A 22 12.85 -5.73 12.03
C PRO A 22 13.18 -7.03 12.77
N TYR A 23 13.72 -6.91 13.99
CA TYR A 23 14.07 -8.06 14.83
C TYR A 23 12.83 -8.75 15.42
N GLU A 24 11.72 -8.03 15.61
CA GLU A 24 10.45 -8.60 16.06
C GLU A 24 9.68 -9.20 14.88
N THR A 25 9.75 -8.57 13.70
CA THR A 25 9.06 -9.05 12.51
C THR A 25 9.76 -10.24 11.86
N GLY A 26 11.07 -10.37 12.04
CA GLY A 26 11.91 -11.37 11.38
C GLY A 26 12.39 -10.93 9.98
N VAL A 27 11.99 -9.73 9.52
CA VAL A 27 12.37 -9.20 8.20
C VAL A 27 13.58 -8.29 8.33
N LEU A 28 14.77 -8.89 8.39
CA LEU A 28 16.06 -8.18 8.47
C LEU A 28 16.61 -7.76 7.10
N VAL A 29 16.30 -8.50 6.03
CA VAL A 29 16.73 -8.23 4.65
C VAL A 29 15.55 -8.39 3.68
N ASN A 30 15.70 -7.85 2.47
CA ASN A 30 14.72 -8.02 1.41
C ASN A 30 14.50 -9.49 1.07
N GLY A 31 13.24 -9.85 0.77
CA GLY A 31 12.87 -11.21 0.41
C GLY A 31 12.55 -12.13 1.58
N MET A 32 12.59 -11.63 2.83
CA MET A 32 12.09 -12.36 4.00
C MET A 32 10.65 -11.99 4.33
N ALA A 33 9.85 -12.99 4.69
CA ALA A 33 8.46 -12.81 5.07
C ALA A 33 8.37 -12.47 6.56
N PRO A 34 7.44 -11.58 6.96
CA PRO A 34 7.17 -11.35 8.37
C PRO A 34 6.65 -12.63 9.04
N THR A 35 6.93 -12.75 10.34
CA THR A 35 6.49 -13.88 11.15
C THR A 35 4.96 -14.04 11.07
N PRO A 36 4.41 -15.22 10.70
CA PRO A 36 2.98 -15.40 10.44
C PRO A 36 2.06 -15.12 11.64
N SER A 37 2.59 -15.15 12.86
CA SER A 37 1.83 -14.87 14.09
C SER A 37 1.59 -13.39 14.35
N LEU A 38 2.24 -12.49 13.61
CA LEU A 38 2.10 -11.05 13.79
C LEU A 38 0.94 -10.52 12.96
N PRO A 39 -0.11 -9.97 13.60
CA PRO A 39 -1.20 -9.38 12.84
C PRO A 39 -0.72 -8.13 12.12
N ASN A 40 -1.11 -7.98 10.86
CA ASN A 40 -0.84 -6.74 10.14
C ASN A 40 -1.94 -5.69 10.41
N MET A 41 -1.64 -4.45 10.05
CA MET A 41 -2.50 -3.30 10.25
C MET A 41 -3.89 -3.47 9.59
N GLY A 42 -3.98 -4.14 8.44
CA GLY A 42 -5.26 -4.45 7.80
C GLY A 42 -6.10 -5.42 8.63
N GLU A 43 -5.50 -6.45 9.19
CA GLU A 43 -6.21 -7.38 10.09
C GLU A 43 -6.68 -6.68 11.37
N LEU A 44 -5.86 -5.79 11.93
CA LEU A 44 -6.20 -5.03 13.12
C LEU A 44 -7.39 -4.07 12.87
N PHE A 45 -7.34 -3.29 11.78
CA PHE A 45 -8.42 -2.37 11.44
C PHE A 45 -9.70 -3.09 11.06
N ARG A 46 -9.61 -4.23 10.36
CA ARG A 46 -10.78 -5.04 10.02
C ARG A 46 -11.47 -5.59 11.26
N ARG A 47 -10.71 -6.04 12.27
CA ARG A 47 -11.26 -6.45 13.57
C ARG A 47 -11.95 -5.29 14.31
N ALA A 48 -11.52 -4.06 14.09
CA ALA A 48 -12.16 -2.85 14.63
C ALA A 48 -13.38 -2.38 13.81
N GLY A 49 -13.81 -3.11 12.78
CA GLY A 49 -14.99 -2.77 11.96
C GLY A 49 -14.71 -1.88 10.76
N TYR A 50 -13.44 -1.59 10.45
CA TYR A 50 -13.09 -0.77 9.29
C TYR A 50 -13.07 -1.60 8.01
N ARG A 51 -13.45 -0.97 6.89
CA ARG A 51 -13.20 -1.53 5.56
C ARG A 51 -11.75 -1.31 5.18
N THR A 52 -10.99 -2.37 5.03
CA THR A 52 -9.54 -2.31 4.77
C THR A 52 -9.25 -2.65 3.32
N THR A 53 -8.75 -1.69 2.55
CA THR A 53 -8.48 -1.83 1.11
C THR A 53 -7.04 -1.50 0.75
N TRP A 54 -6.50 -2.18 -0.26
CA TRP A 54 -5.13 -2.02 -0.72
C TRP A 54 -5.07 -1.89 -2.24
N THR A 55 -4.25 -0.98 -2.76
CA THR A 55 -3.94 -0.93 -4.19
C THR A 55 -2.45 -0.67 -4.42
N GLY A 56 -1.89 -1.35 -5.42
CA GLY A 56 -0.46 -1.28 -5.73
C GLY A 56 0.39 -2.32 -5.01
N ARG A 57 1.70 -2.08 -4.94
CA ARG A 57 2.69 -3.13 -4.64
C ARG A 57 2.91 -3.35 -3.14
N TRP A 58 2.94 -4.60 -2.71
CA TRP A 58 3.11 -4.97 -1.31
C TRP A 58 4.57 -4.95 -0.83
N HIS A 59 5.54 -5.20 -1.72
CA HIS A 59 6.99 -5.21 -1.45
C HIS A 59 7.51 -6.23 -0.40
N LEU A 60 6.65 -7.03 0.22
CA LEU A 60 7.03 -8.19 1.03
C LEU A 60 6.88 -9.48 0.20
N PRO A 61 7.60 -10.56 0.50
CA PRO A 61 7.43 -11.86 -0.15
C PRO A 61 6.09 -12.48 0.27
N ALA A 62 5.03 -11.97 -0.34
CA ALA A 62 3.69 -12.49 -0.34
C ALA A 62 3.10 -12.21 -1.72
N ASN A 63 1.98 -12.83 -2.03
CA ASN A 63 1.28 -12.53 -3.27
C ASN A 63 0.70 -11.11 -3.17
N ASP A 64 1.14 -10.17 -4.02
CA ASP A 64 0.57 -8.80 -4.11
C ASP A 64 -0.96 -8.80 -4.30
N ARG A 65 -1.52 -9.95 -4.71
CA ARG A 65 -2.95 -10.19 -4.97
C ARG A 65 -3.74 -10.66 -3.75
N GLN A 66 -3.06 -11.14 -2.71
CA GLN A 66 -3.72 -11.65 -1.51
C GLN A 66 -2.91 -11.24 -0.28
N ILE A 67 -3.31 -10.10 0.28
CA ILE A 67 -2.74 -9.57 1.51
C ILE A 67 -3.77 -9.84 2.60
N CYS A 68 -3.42 -10.68 3.58
CA CYS A 68 -4.30 -10.95 4.72
C CYS A 68 -4.73 -9.63 5.35
N GLY A 69 -6.03 -9.47 5.62
CA GLY A 69 -6.53 -8.22 6.20
C GLY A 69 -6.73 -7.06 5.21
N PHE A 70 -6.54 -7.22 3.90
CA PHE A 70 -6.87 -6.19 2.92
C PHE A 70 -7.66 -6.71 1.71
N ASP A 71 -8.61 -5.90 1.23
CA ASP A 71 -9.26 -6.10 -0.06
C ASP A 71 -8.41 -5.43 -1.14
N VAL A 72 -7.80 -6.24 -2.01
CA VAL A 72 -6.91 -5.75 -3.07
C VAL A 72 -7.74 -5.27 -4.27
N LEU A 73 -7.58 -4.00 -4.65
CA LEU A 73 -8.41 -3.32 -5.65
C LEU A 73 -7.84 -3.30 -7.08
N HIS A 74 -6.55 -3.60 -7.25
CA HIS A 74 -5.91 -3.58 -8.58
C HIS A 74 -6.00 -4.94 -9.28
N ASN A 75 -6.17 -4.93 -10.61
CA ASN A 75 -6.29 -6.16 -11.41
C ASN A 75 -4.96 -6.93 -11.45
N SER A 76 -5.06 -8.27 -11.56
CA SER A 76 -3.94 -9.22 -11.72
C SER A 76 -3.06 -8.99 -12.97
N GLU A 77 -3.58 -8.23 -13.94
CA GLU A 77 -2.88 -7.81 -15.17
C GLU A 77 -1.96 -6.61 -14.96
N VAL A 78 -2.09 -5.90 -13.84
CA VAL A 78 -1.25 -4.74 -13.53
C VAL A 78 0.17 -5.22 -13.23
N ARG A 79 1.12 -4.86 -14.09
CA ARG A 79 2.54 -5.13 -13.88
C ARG A 79 3.12 -4.19 -12.82
N LEU A 80 2.97 -4.57 -11.55
CA LEU A 80 3.54 -3.87 -10.39
C LEU A 80 5.08 -3.85 -10.38
N SER A 81 5.74 -4.60 -11.25
CA SER A 81 7.21 -4.54 -11.40
C SER A 81 7.68 -3.39 -12.29
N LEU A 82 6.76 -2.73 -13.02
CA LEU A 82 7.05 -1.66 -14.00
C LEU A 82 6.19 -0.43 -13.67
N GLY A 83 6.72 0.51 -12.88
CA GLY A 83 5.93 1.66 -12.42
C GLY A 83 5.36 2.57 -13.53
N LEU A 84 5.93 2.54 -14.74
CA LEU A 84 5.36 3.30 -15.87
C LEU A 84 3.99 2.74 -16.33
N GLU A 85 3.82 1.42 -16.28
CA GLU A 85 2.60 0.73 -16.73
C GLU A 85 1.66 0.43 -15.54
N GLY A 86 2.21 0.13 -14.36
CA GLY A 86 1.45 -0.28 -13.20
C GLY A 86 0.79 0.86 -12.42
N ASP A 87 1.44 2.02 -12.32
CA ASP A 87 1.00 3.08 -11.40
C ASP A 87 -0.27 3.81 -11.88
N GLY A 88 -0.60 3.76 -13.17
CA GLY A 88 -1.80 4.38 -13.75
C GLY A 88 -3.07 3.68 -13.24
N PRO A 89 -3.24 2.38 -13.56
CA PRO A 89 -4.36 1.58 -13.06
C PRO A 89 -4.48 1.58 -11.52
N VAL A 90 -3.35 1.57 -10.80
CA VAL A 90 -3.34 1.69 -9.33
C VAL A 90 -3.92 3.02 -8.87
N THR A 91 -3.56 4.12 -9.55
CA THR A 91 -4.09 5.46 -9.25
C THR A 91 -5.57 5.56 -9.57
N ASP A 92 -6.02 5.03 -10.71
CA ASP A 92 -7.42 5.09 -11.11
C ASP A 92 -8.30 4.26 -10.17
N ALA A 93 -7.85 3.06 -9.78
CA ALA A 93 -8.52 2.25 -8.75
C ALA A 93 -8.60 2.97 -7.39
N ALA A 94 -7.57 3.76 -7.05
CA ALA A 94 -7.58 4.58 -5.83
C ALA A 94 -8.60 5.72 -5.90
N ILE A 95 -8.66 6.44 -7.02
CA ILE A 95 -9.63 7.51 -7.22
C ILE A 95 -11.04 6.95 -7.21
N GLU A 96 -11.28 5.85 -7.92
CA GLU A 96 -12.58 5.20 -7.96
C GLU A 96 -13.03 4.76 -6.57
N PHE A 97 -12.12 4.17 -5.77
CA PHE A 97 -12.44 3.82 -4.39
C PHE A 97 -12.86 5.04 -3.58
N LEU A 98 -12.07 6.12 -3.61
CA LEU A 98 -12.35 7.34 -2.87
C LEU A 98 -13.62 8.08 -3.32
N GLN A 99 -14.04 7.91 -4.57
CA GLN A 99 -15.27 8.51 -5.10
C GLN A 99 -16.53 7.73 -4.74
N ARG A 100 -16.41 6.48 -4.28
CA ARG A 100 -17.56 5.69 -3.85
C ARG A 100 -18.12 6.23 -2.53
N GLN A 101 -19.42 6.04 -2.34
CA GLN A 101 -20.02 6.23 -1.03
C GLN A 101 -19.53 5.13 -0.08
N HIS A 102 -19.14 5.52 1.13
CA HIS A 102 -18.66 4.61 2.15
C HIS A 102 -19.57 4.69 3.38
N ASP A 103 -20.34 3.61 3.62
CA ASP A 103 -21.29 3.54 4.73
C ASP A 103 -20.61 3.12 6.06
N GLN A 104 -19.33 2.77 6.01
CA GLN A 104 -18.50 2.41 7.16
C GLN A 104 -17.14 3.10 7.05
N PRO A 105 -16.46 3.37 8.17
CA PRO A 105 -15.12 3.94 8.11
C PRO A 105 -14.16 2.97 7.42
N PHE A 106 -13.23 3.50 6.63
CA PHE A 106 -12.30 2.69 5.85
C PHE A 106 -10.84 3.00 6.21
N PHE A 107 -10.00 1.99 6.07
CA PHE A 107 -8.55 2.10 6.07
C PHE A 107 -8.07 1.75 4.66
N PHE A 108 -7.62 2.75 3.91
CA PHE A 108 -7.21 2.58 2.53
C PHE A 108 -5.72 2.90 2.37
N SER A 109 -4.99 1.99 1.72
CA SER A 109 -3.57 2.18 1.44
C SER A 109 -3.26 2.05 -0.05
N VAL A 110 -2.43 2.97 -0.54
CA VAL A 110 -1.99 3.07 -1.94
C VAL A 110 -0.47 3.00 -1.96
N SER A 111 0.06 2.02 -2.69
CA SER A 111 1.50 1.79 -2.83
C SER A 111 1.92 1.85 -4.29
N LEU A 112 2.45 3.00 -4.71
CA LEU A 112 2.95 3.22 -6.07
C LEU A 112 4.39 2.71 -6.19
N CYS A 113 4.69 2.04 -7.31
CA CYS A 113 5.99 1.41 -7.52
C CYS A 113 7.08 2.42 -7.86
N ASN A 114 6.70 3.54 -8.46
CA ASN A 114 7.64 4.53 -8.93
C ASN A 114 7.18 5.95 -8.61
N PRO A 115 7.44 6.43 -7.39
CA PRO A 115 7.10 7.79 -7.01
C PRO A 115 7.96 8.86 -7.72
N THR A 116 9.09 8.50 -8.33
CA THR A 116 10.14 9.46 -8.75
C THR A 116 10.64 9.39 -10.19
N THR A 117 10.25 8.44 -11.05
CA THR A 117 10.86 8.41 -12.40
C THR A 117 10.33 9.49 -13.34
N SER A 118 11.26 10.36 -13.70
CA SER A 118 11.20 11.52 -14.59
C SER A 118 11.23 11.16 -16.09
N ALA A 119 10.48 10.15 -16.54
CA ALA A 119 10.40 9.86 -17.98
C ALA A 119 9.24 10.59 -18.69
N THR A 120 8.19 10.98 -17.97
CA THR A 120 7.02 11.67 -18.53
C THR A 120 6.28 12.57 -17.52
N GLY A 121 6.95 13.20 -16.57
CA GLY A 121 6.33 14.20 -15.66
C GLY A 121 5.10 13.77 -14.83
N SER A 122 4.68 12.50 -14.89
CA SER A 122 3.34 12.07 -14.47
C SER A 122 3.27 11.42 -13.09
N GLY A 123 4.40 10.99 -12.50
CA GLY A 123 4.41 10.45 -11.12
C GLY A 123 3.95 11.48 -10.08
N SER A 124 4.45 12.72 -10.20
CA SER A 124 4.05 13.82 -9.31
C SER A 124 2.62 14.31 -9.54
N SER A 125 2.04 14.10 -10.73
CA SER A 125 0.67 14.49 -11.04
C SER A 125 -0.33 13.46 -10.49
N ARG A 126 0.03 12.17 -10.45
CA ARG A 126 -0.80 11.08 -9.91
C ARG A 126 -1.00 11.18 -8.40
N CYS A 127 0.07 11.33 -7.62
CA CYS A 127 -0.05 11.59 -6.17
C CYS A 127 -0.88 12.86 -5.91
N ARG A 128 -0.69 13.91 -6.73
CA ARG A 128 -1.50 15.14 -6.64
C ARG A 128 -2.98 14.92 -6.96
N ARG A 129 -3.32 14.02 -7.89
CA ARG A 129 -4.73 13.66 -8.17
C ARG A 129 -5.36 12.97 -6.96
N ILE A 130 -4.70 11.96 -6.38
CA ILE A 130 -5.20 11.28 -5.17
C ILE A 130 -5.37 12.28 -4.02
N CYS A 131 -4.37 13.12 -3.75
CA CYS A 131 -4.46 14.14 -2.69
C CYS A 131 -5.58 15.17 -2.93
N ARG A 132 -5.88 15.53 -4.19
CA ARG A 132 -7.00 16.43 -4.51
C ARG A 132 -8.34 15.77 -4.23
N THR A 133 -8.51 14.50 -4.61
CA THR A 133 -9.74 13.74 -4.33
C THR A 133 -9.95 13.58 -2.82
N LEU A 134 -8.89 13.30 -2.04
CA LEU A 134 -8.96 13.24 -0.58
C LEU A 134 -9.42 14.56 0.05
N LYS A 135 -8.98 15.71 -0.48
CA LYS A 135 -9.42 17.03 0.01
C LYS A 135 -10.89 17.34 -0.26
N GLN A 136 -11.55 16.64 -1.18
CA GLN A 136 -12.98 16.80 -1.45
C GLN A 136 -13.86 15.99 -0.48
N TYR A 137 -13.25 15.10 0.31
CA TYR A 137 -13.94 14.22 1.26
C TYR A 137 -13.96 14.77 2.70
N GLY A 138 -13.25 15.88 2.97
CA GLY A 138 -13.11 16.49 4.29
C GLY A 138 -13.88 17.78 4.45
#